data_AF-A0A3C0T3N7-F1
#
_entry.id   AF-A0A3C0T3N7-F1
#
_cell.length_a   1.000
_cell.length_b   1.000
_cell.length_c   1.000
_cell.angle_alpha   90.00
_cell.angle_beta   90.00
_cell.angle_gamma   90.00
#
_symmetry.space_group_name_H-M   'P 1'
#
loop_
_entity.id
_entity.type
_entity.pdbx_description
1 polymer ?
#
loop_
_entity_poly.entity_id
_entity_poly.type
_entity_poly.pdbx_seq_one_letter_code
_entity_poly.pdbx_strand_id
1 'polypeptide(L)'
;MNTRIQKLREGLFTDIPAICPERAMIFTEAMKKSEGGPIIKRRAQAFYEVLDKMSIYIRDGELIVGNQASSVRGAPVFPEYSVQWIIDEFEGNPYHFNERPCDQFKYTENSKNKVLETIEYWKDKCQFKNVWENLPENARSAWEINAIDDGWCAASGLGNLLPDHEMVLTHGLEYLIAKAEQRIQNLDLTEPGTINQYWFLQAVVTANNAVINFASRFADLLETEAEKCGDTVRKGEMLTMAANCRRIPAKPAESFWQAVQTIWFIQLILHIETNGHAISLGRFDQYLYPYYKNDIDKGIITNEQALELVESFFIKANELNKLRSWPDSEYFPGYHLAENLAIGGQLADGSDAVNELTHLVLEATGDMKLTKPSVSLKWYEGTSDEFM
;
A
#
# COMPACT_ATOMS: atom_id res chain seq x y z
N MET A 1 21.44 -12.65 4.99
CA MET A 1 21.41 -11.43 4.15
C MET A 1 22.59 -11.34 3.18
N ASN A 2 22.33 -11.14 1.88
CA ASN A 2 23.37 -10.94 0.86
C ASN A 2 23.67 -9.44 0.57
N THR A 3 24.68 -9.18 -0.27
CA THR A 3 25.15 -7.81 -0.60
C THR A 3 24.07 -6.92 -1.24
N ARG A 4 23.22 -7.46 -2.10
CA ARG A 4 22.14 -6.70 -2.76
C ARG A 4 21.12 -6.22 -1.74
N ILE A 5 20.65 -7.13 -0.89
CA ILE A 5 19.67 -6.83 0.15
C ILE A 5 20.25 -5.85 1.17
N GLN A 6 21.51 -6.02 1.56
CA GLN A 6 22.19 -5.07 2.44
C GLN A 6 22.19 -3.64 1.86
N LYS A 7 22.57 -3.48 0.58
CA LYS A 7 22.59 -2.17 -0.09
C LYS A 7 21.19 -1.54 -0.17
N LEU A 8 20.16 -2.34 -0.50
CA LEU A 8 18.78 -1.87 -0.56
C LEU A 8 18.27 -1.44 0.81
N ARG A 9 18.58 -2.21 1.86
CA ARG A 9 18.25 -1.90 3.25
C ARG A 9 18.91 -0.60 3.72
N GLU A 10 20.21 -0.44 3.48
CA GLU A 10 20.95 0.80 3.82
C GLU A 10 20.37 2.03 3.11
N GLY A 11 19.90 1.85 1.87
CA GLY A 11 19.23 2.89 1.10
C GLY A 11 17.94 3.45 1.74
N LEU A 12 17.28 2.71 2.64
CA LEU A 12 16.10 3.20 3.37
C LEU A 12 16.44 4.32 4.37
N PHE A 13 17.68 4.38 4.82
CA PHE A 13 18.14 5.29 5.88
C PHE A 13 19.08 6.39 5.36
N THR A 14 19.35 6.42 4.06
CA THR A 14 20.29 7.39 3.47
C THR A 14 19.73 8.81 3.49
N ASP A 15 18.42 8.97 3.44
CA ASP A 15 17.77 10.28 3.43
C ASP A 15 16.58 10.35 4.40
N ILE A 16 16.24 11.55 4.84
CA ILE A 16 15.02 11.83 5.61
C ILE A 16 13.84 11.77 4.61
N PRO A 17 12.74 11.09 4.96
CA PRO A 17 11.51 11.07 4.16
C PRO A 17 11.07 12.45 3.66
N ALA A 18 10.51 12.51 2.45
CA ALA A 18 10.03 13.76 1.86
C ALA A 18 8.50 13.78 1.73
N ILE A 19 7.88 14.96 1.80
CA ILE A 19 6.47 15.16 1.44
C ILE A 19 6.33 15.12 -0.09
N CYS A 20 5.50 14.21 -0.60
CA CYS A 20 5.24 14.07 -2.03
C CYS A 20 3.89 14.68 -2.42
N PRO A 21 3.86 15.75 -3.24
CA PRO A 21 2.62 16.41 -3.63
C PRO A 21 1.87 15.72 -4.78
N GLU A 22 2.52 14.79 -5.52
CA GLU A 22 1.99 14.29 -6.81
C GLU A 22 0.58 13.69 -6.68
N ARG A 23 0.40 12.80 -5.71
CA ARG A 23 -0.90 12.13 -5.46
C ARG A 23 -2.00 13.15 -5.19
N ALA A 24 -1.74 14.12 -4.31
CA ALA A 24 -2.70 15.19 -4.00
C ALA A 24 -3.06 16.02 -5.23
N MET A 25 -2.07 16.41 -6.03
CA MET A 25 -2.27 17.21 -7.24
C MET A 25 -3.14 16.47 -8.27
N ILE A 26 -2.74 15.24 -8.62
CA ILE A 26 -3.41 14.43 -9.63
C ILE A 26 -4.84 14.09 -9.18
N PHE A 27 -5.01 13.66 -7.94
CA PHE A 27 -6.32 13.33 -7.39
C PHE A 27 -7.25 14.55 -7.36
N THR A 28 -6.73 15.72 -6.95
CA THR A 28 -7.50 16.97 -6.90
C THR A 28 -7.94 17.42 -8.30
N GLU A 29 -7.04 17.38 -9.29
CA GLU A 29 -7.34 17.69 -10.69
C GLU A 29 -8.48 16.81 -11.23
N ALA A 30 -8.40 15.49 -11.00
CA ALA A 30 -9.42 14.54 -11.44
C ALA A 30 -10.76 14.73 -10.72
N MET A 31 -10.71 15.06 -9.42
CA MET A 31 -11.92 15.38 -8.64
C MET A 31 -12.59 16.67 -9.13
N LYS A 32 -11.83 17.72 -9.48
CA LYS A 32 -12.34 18.96 -10.09
C LYS A 32 -13.04 18.70 -11.43
N LYS A 33 -12.43 17.90 -12.31
CA LYS A 33 -12.98 17.57 -13.64
C LYS A 33 -14.28 16.78 -13.62
N SER A 34 -14.55 16.08 -12.51
CA SER A 34 -15.67 15.15 -12.37
C SER A 34 -16.78 15.66 -11.44
N GLU A 35 -16.77 16.95 -11.08
CA GLU A 35 -17.83 17.57 -10.26
C GLU A 35 -19.23 17.34 -10.84
N GLY A 36 -20.21 17.17 -9.93
CA GLY A 36 -21.60 16.79 -10.28
C GLY A 36 -21.83 15.29 -10.51
N GLY A 37 -20.77 14.48 -10.68
CA GLY A 37 -20.89 13.03 -10.84
C GLY A 37 -21.08 12.25 -9.52
N PRO A 38 -21.50 10.97 -9.58
CA PRO A 38 -21.58 10.09 -8.41
C PRO A 38 -20.21 9.94 -7.72
N ILE A 39 -20.14 10.19 -6.41
CA ILE A 39 -18.87 10.27 -5.67
C ILE A 39 -18.00 9.02 -5.83
N ILE A 40 -18.60 7.83 -5.85
CA ILE A 40 -17.87 6.56 -6.00
C ILE A 40 -17.13 6.46 -7.35
N LYS A 41 -17.77 6.93 -8.43
CA LYS A 41 -17.16 6.97 -9.76
C LYS A 41 -16.07 8.03 -9.85
N ARG A 42 -16.29 9.19 -9.22
CA ARG A 42 -15.30 10.27 -9.15
C ARG A 42 -14.02 9.81 -8.46
N ARG A 43 -14.15 9.13 -7.31
CA ARG A 43 -13.01 8.58 -6.56
C ARG A 43 -12.29 7.49 -7.35
N ALA A 44 -13.01 6.57 -7.99
CA ALA A 44 -12.39 5.54 -8.82
C ALA A 44 -11.63 6.12 -10.03
N GLN A 45 -12.19 7.12 -10.71
CA GLN A 45 -11.48 7.80 -11.79
C GLN A 45 -10.27 8.57 -11.24
N ALA A 46 -10.40 9.31 -10.15
CA ALA A 46 -9.27 10.04 -9.57
C ALA A 46 -8.14 9.11 -9.11
N PHE A 47 -8.48 7.94 -8.57
CA PHE A 47 -7.54 6.88 -8.25
C PHE A 47 -6.88 6.30 -9.51
N TYR A 48 -7.64 6.07 -10.59
CA TYR A 48 -7.08 5.68 -11.89
C TYR A 48 -6.04 6.69 -12.37
N GLU A 49 -6.39 7.97 -12.37
CA GLU A 49 -5.49 9.05 -12.80
C GLU A 49 -4.21 9.10 -11.97
N VAL A 50 -4.30 8.89 -10.65
CA VAL A 50 -3.13 8.82 -9.77
C VAL A 50 -2.21 7.68 -10.20
N LEU A 51 -2.72 6.46 -10.33
CA LEU A 51 -1.91 5.31 -10.73
C LEU A 51 -1.39 5.39 -12.17
N ASP A 52 -2.10 6.07 -13.06
CA ASP A 52 -1.68 6.27 -14.45
C ASP A 52 -0.55 7.30 -14.58
N LYS A 53 -0.53 8.33 -13.71
CA LYS A 53 0.32 9.51 -13.90
C LYS A 53 1.42 9.71 -12.87
N MET A 54 1.27 9.15 -11.67
CA MET A 54 2.29 9.32 -10.63
C MET A 54 3.65 8.81 -11.11
N SER A 55 4.73 9.44 -10.64
CA SER A 55 6.08 9.04 -10.97
C SER A 55 6.35 7.61 -10.48
N ILE A 56 6.96 6.79 -11.34
CA ILE A 56 7.42 5.44 -10.99
C ILE A 56 8.93 5.32 -11.18
N TYR A 57 9.59 4.52 -10.35
CA TYR A 57 11.02 4.25 -10.45
C TYR A 57 11.36 2.82 -10.01
N ILE A 58 12.56 2.38 -10.38
CA ILE A 58 13.14 1.10 -9.95
C ILE A 58 14.49 1.41 -9.32
N ARG A 59 14.71 0.97 -8.08
CA ARG A 59 16.01 1.13 -7.41
C ARG A 59 16.97 0.06 -7.92
N ASP A 60 18.25 0.40 -7.96
CA ASP A 60 19.29 -0.54 -8.31
C ASP A 60 19.25 -1.77 -7.37
N GLY A 61 19.18 -2.97 -7.98
CA GLY A 61 19.07 -4.24 -7.27
C GLY A 61 17.65 -4.67 -6.85
N GLU A 62 16.59 -3.88 -7.03
CA GLU A 62 15.24 -4.34 -6.65
C GLU A 62 14.79 -5.60 -7.40
N LEU A 63 14.21 -6.55 -6.67
CA LEU A 63 13.52 -7.73 -7.21
C LEU A 63 11.99 -7.61 -7.12
N ILE A 64 11.49 -6.72 -6.28
CA ILE A 64 10.07 -6.39 -6.14
C ILE A 64 9.91 -4.90 -6.45
N VAL A 65 9.01 -4.55 -7.37
CA VAL A 65 8.82 -3.17 -7.87
C VAL A 65 7.49 -2.57 -7.47
N GLY A 66 7.42 -1.24 -7.47
CA GLY A 66 6.27 -0.47 -7.01
C GLY A 66 6.70 0.56 -5.98
N ASN A 67 6.41 1.84 -6.19
CA ASN A 67 6.70 2.93 -5.26
C ASN A 67 5.43 3.72 -4.92
N GLN A 68 5.32 4.19 -3.67
CA GLN A 68 4.16 4.94 -3.18
C GLN A 68 4.20 6.43 -3.54
N ALA A 69 5.40 6.96 -3.70
CA ALA A 69 5.69 8.37 -3.90
C ALA A 69 6.88 8.54 -4.84
N SER A 70 7.19 9.77 -5.24
CA SER A 70 8.30 10.10 -6.14
C SER A 70 9.71 9.89 -5.56
N SER A 71 9.82 9.48 -4.29
CA SER A 71 11.09 9.21 -3.61
C SER A 71 10.95 8.09 -2.60
N VAL A 72 12.08 7.45 -2.26
CA VAL A 72 12.14 6.41 -1.22
C VAL A 72 11.61 6.96 0.10
N ARG A 73 10.69 6.24 0.74
CA ARG A 73 10.00 6.65 1.98
C ARG A 73 9.25 7.98 1.90
N GLY A 74 9.03 8.52 0.70
CA GLY A 74 8.23 9.72 0.51
C GLY A 74 6.79 9.49 0.98
N ALA A 75 6.20 10.46 1.66
CA ALA A 75 4.83 10.39 2.12
C ALA A 75 3.90 11.17 1.17
N PRO A 76 2.93 10.51 0.52
CA PRO A 76 1.91 11.21 -0.25
C PRO A 76 0.95 11.99 0.66
N VAL A 77 0.37 13.06 0.11
CA VAL A 77 -0.64 13.88 0.79
C VAL A 77 -2.05 13.49 0.34
N PHE A 78 -2.99 13.46 1.28
CA PHE A 78 -4.38 13.05 1.07
C PHE A 78 -5.36 14.12 1.58
N PRO A 79 -5.51 15.23 0.83
CA PRO A 79 -6.25 16.40 1.29
C PRO A 79 -7.77 16.16 1.41
N GLU A 80 -8.29 15.06 0.86
CA GLU A 80 -9.71 14.71 0.99
C GLU A 80 -10.12 14.30 2.42
N TYR A 81 -9.17 14.01 3.31
CA TYR A 81 -9.48 13.61 4.69
C TYR A 81 -9.39 14.79 5.67
N SER A 82 -8.26 15.49 5.70
CA SER A 82 -8.02 16.63 6.58
C SER A 82 -6.92 17.52 6.03
N VAL A 83 -6.98 18.82 6.32
CA VAL A 83 -6.06 19.81 5.70
C VAL A 83 -5.51 20.87 6.65
N GLN A 84 -6.21 21.22 7.73
CA GLN A 84 -5.83 22.36 8.57
C GLN A 84 -4.46 22.17 9.22
N TRP A 85 -4.22 21.00 9.81
CA TRP A 85 -2.92 20.68 10.44
C TRP A 85 -1.75 20.74 9.45
N ILE A 86 -1.99 20.50 8.16
CA ILE A 86 -0.95 20.60 7.13
C ILE A 86 -0.54 22.07 6.94
N ILE A 87 -1.51 22.98 6.93
CA ILE A 87 -1.27 24.43 6.86
C ILE A 87 -0.49 24.85 8.10
N ASP A 88 -1.00 24.50 9.29
CA ASP A 88 -0.44 24.89 10.57
C ASP A 88 1.03 24.48 10.67
N GLU A 89 1.38 23.25 10.27
CA GLU A 89 2.76 22.77 10.34
C GLU A 89 3.66 23.31 9.22
N PHE A 90 3.12 23.70 8.06
CA PHE A 90 3.88 24.49 7.11
C PHE A 90 4.19 25.92 7.61
N GLU A 91 3.42 26.41 8.58
CA GLU A 91 3.63 27.67 9.30
C GLU A 91 4.41 27.50 10.61
N GLY A 92 4.72 26.26 11.00
CA GLY A 92 5.55 25.95 12.16
C GLY A 92 4.76 25.75 13.45
N ASN A 93 3.46 25.44 13.37
CA ASN A 93 2.58 25.23 14.51
C ASN A 93 2.11 23.76 14.59
N PRO A 94 2.52 22.98 15.60
CA PRO A 94 3.50 23.33 16.65
C PRO A 94 4.96 23.25 16.18
N TYR A 95 5.22 22.60 15.04
CA TYR A 95 6.55 22.45 14.45
C TYR A 95 6.49 22.50 12.93
N HIS A 96 7.57 22.90 12.27
CA HIS A 96 7.75 22.57 10.88
C HIS A 96 8.00 21.07 10.71
N PHE A 97 7.53 20.48 9.60
CA PHE A 97 7.66 19.05 9.33
C PHE A 97 9.09 18.52 9.44
N ASN A 98 10.08 19.31 9.06
CA ASN A 98 11.51 18.97 9.11
C ASN A 98 12.16 19.24 10.48
N GLU A 99 11.42 19.83 11.42
CA GLU A 99 11.88 20.22 12.76
C GLU A 99 11.19 19.43 13.87
N ARG A 100 10.23 18.56 13.52
CA ARG A 100 9.54 17.68 14.47
C ARG A 100 10.54 16.86 15.31
N PRO A 101 10.27 16.62 16.61
CA PRO A 101 11.09 15.75 17.45
C PRO A 101 11.24 14.30 16.95
N CYS A 102 10.24 13.78 16.22
CA CYS A 102 10.28 12.50 15.51
C CYS A 102 9.48 12.61 14.21
N ASP A 103 9.54 11.59 13.35
CA ASP A 103 8.79 11.54 12.09
C ASP A 103 8.93 12.81 11.24
N GLN A 104 10.20 13.20 11.02
CA GLN A 104 10.54 14.37 10.22
C GLN A 104 10.28 14.14 8.73
N PHE A 105 9.76 15.16 8.07
CA PHE A 105 9.60 15.17 6.63
C PHE A 105 10.22 16.40 5.98
N LYS A 106 11.09 16.17 5.00
CA LYS A 106 11.64 17.21 4.14
C LYS A 106 10.59 17.69 3.14
N TYR A 107 10.66 18.96 2.79
CA TYR A 107 9.90 19.53 1.68
C TYR A 107 10.67 20.70 1.07
N THR A 108 10.37 21.00 -0.19
CA THR A 108 10.80 22.20 -0.89
C THR A 108 9.67 23.23 -0.91
N GLU A 109 9.98 24.51 -1.15
CA GLU A 109 8.94 25.54 -1.36
C GLU A 109 7.99 25.18 -2.51
N ASN A 110 8.50 24.56 -3.58
CA ASN A 110 7.66 24.10 -4.68
C ASN A 110 6.66 23.01 -4.24
N SER A 111 7.10 22.02 -3.45
CA SER A 111 6.19 21.00 -2.92
C SER A 111 5.18 21.59 -1.93
N LYS A 112 5.59 22.53 -1.06
CA LYS A 112 4.69 23.25 -0.14
C LYS A 112 3.60 23.97 -0.92
N ASN A 113 3.97 24.77 -1.92
CA ASN A 113 3.00 25.52 -2.74
C ASN A 113 2.01 24.61 -3.46
N LYS A 114 2.48 23.49 -4.04
CA LYS A 114 1.60 22.49 -4.66
C LYS A 114 0.61 21.88 -3.67
N VAL A 115 1.05 21.52 -2.47
CA VAL A 115 0.14 20.99 -1.44
C VAL A 115 -0.90 22.04 -1.05
N LEU A 116 -0.50 23.28 -0.77
CA LEU A 116 -1.42 24.37 -0.41
C LEU A 116 -2.45 24.64 -1.52
N GLU A 117 -2.07 24.58 -2.79
CA GLU A 117 -3.00 24.72 -3.92
C GLU A 117 -4.11 23.66 -3.90
N THR A 118 -3.79 22.40 -3.54
CA THR A 118 -4.82 21.36 -3.41
C THR A 118 -5.77 21.64 -2.25
N ILE A 119 -5.24 22.17 -1.14
CA ILE A 119 -6.03 22.45 0.07
C ILE A 119 -7.12 23.48 -0.20
N GLU A 120 -6.88 24.47 -1.06
CA GLU A 120 -7.90 25.46 -1.44
C GLU A 120 -9.18 24.82 -2.01
N TYR A 121 -9.05 23.69 -2.71
CA TYR A 121 -10.21 22.95 -3.21
C TYR A 121 -10.88 22.10 -2.12
N TRP A 122 -10.11 21.56 -1.17
CA TRP A 122 -10.54 20.56 -0.19
C TRP A 122 -10.96 21.12 1.17
N LYS A 123 -10.58 22.35 1.52
CA LYS A 123 -10.85 22.95 2.84
C LYS A 123 -12.31 22.89 3.29
N ASP A 124 -13.25 22.92 2.35
CA ASP A 124 -14.69 22.82 2.62
C ASP A 124 -15.31 21.47 2.21
N LYS A 125 -14.49 20.48 1.85
CA LYS A 125 -14.94 19.18 1.32
C LYS A 125 -14.31 17.98 2.04
N CYS A 126 -13.37 18.20 2.95
CA CYS A 126 -12.65 17.13 3.61
C CYS A 126 -13.52 16.38 4.63
N GLN A 127 -13.21 15.10 4.84
CA GLN A 127 -13.93 14.22 5.75
C GLN A 127 -14.00 14.80 7.18
N PHE A 128 -12.87 15.27 7.70
CA PHE A 128 -12.79 15.79 9.07
C PHE A 128 -13.75 16.96 9.29
N LYS A 129 -13.85 17.90 8.36
CA LYS A 129 -14.79 19.02 8.45
C LYS A 129 -16.23 18.53 8.53
N ASN A 130 -16.61 17.59 7.66
CA ASN A 130 -17.96 17.03 7.66
C ASN A 130 -18.28 16.33 9.00
N VAL A 131 -17.36 15.50 9.50
CA VAL A 131 -17.52 14.86 10.81
C VAL A 131 -17.67 15.92 11.90
N TRP A 132 -16.76 16.87 11.97
CA TRP A 132 -16.74 17.91 13.00
C TRP A 132 -18.01 18.74 13.05
N GLU A 133 -18.52 19.18 11.90
CA GLU A 133 -19.74 20.01 11.81
C GLU A 133 -21.02 19.25 12.17
N ASN A 134 -21.02 17.92 12.04
CA ASN A 134 -22.16 17.06 12.36
C ASN A 134 -22.12 16.44 13.75
N LEU A 135 -21.03 16.65 14.52
CA LEU A 135 -20.95 16.15 15.88
C LEU A 135 -21.90 16.91 16.83
N PRO A 136 -22.70 16.18 17.65
CA PRO A 136 -23.44 16.78 18.76
C PRO A 136 -22.52 17.63 19.66
N GLU A 137 -23.05 18.72 20.23
CA GLU A 137 -22.26 19.66 21.05
C GLU A 137 -21.55 18.95 22.21
N ASN A 138 -22.23 18.05 22.91
CA ASN A 138 -21.65 17.28 24.01
C ASN A 138 -20.49 16.37 23.55
N ALA A 139 -20.54 15.82 22.34
CA ALA A 139 -19.45 15.03 21.78
C ALA A 139 -18.26 15.91 21.40
N ARG A 140 -18.50 17.09 20.80
CA ARG A 140 -17.44 18.07 20.51
C ARG A 140 -16.76 18.55 21.78
N SER A 141 -17.51 18.94 22.81
CA SER A 141 -16.92 19.37 24.08
C SER A 141 -16.11 18.25 24.75
N ALA A 142 -16.57 16.99 24.67
CA ALA A 142 -15.81 15.85 25.19
C ALA A 142 -14.48 15.65 24.43
N TRP A 143 -14.47 15.85 23.12
CA TRP A 143 -13.25 15.78 22.31
C TRP A 143 -12.30 16.95 22.61
N GLU A 144 -12.81 18.18 22.67
CA GLU A 144 -11.99 19.38 22.96
C GLU A 144 -11.26 19.32 24.32
N ILE A 145 -11.84 18.62 25.31
CA ILE A 145 -11.18 18.38 26.62
C ILE A 145 -10.35 17.09 26.67
N ASN A 146 -10.18 16.41 25.53
CA ASN A 146 -9.50 15.10 25.39
C ASN A 146 -10.11 13.97 26.25
N ALA A 147 -11.41 14.02 26.55
CA ALA A 147 -12.11 12.91 27.21
C ALA A 147 -12.39 11.75 26.23
N ILE A 148 -12.49 12.06 24.95
CA ILE A 148 -12.54 11.13 23.82
C ILE A 148 -11.60 11.64 22.73
N ASP A 149 -11.13 10.74 21.87
CA ASP A 149 -10.38 11.08 20.67
C ASP A 149 -10.79 10.15 19.53
N ASP A 150 -11.07 10.73 18.37
CA ASP A 150 -11.34 10.01 17.12
C ASP A 150 -10.57 10.64 15.96
N GLY A 151 -9.46 11.33 16.24
CA GLY A 151 -8.65 12.07 15.27
C GLY A 151 -8.20 11.19 14.12
N TRP A 152 -7.73 9.99 14.44
CA TRP A 152 -7.36 8.99 13.44
C TRP A 152 -8.51 8.69 12.47
N CYS A 153 -9.69 8.26 12.94
CA CYS A 153 -10.77 7.83 12.05
C CYS A 153 -11.44 9.01 11.34
N ALA A 154 -11.51 10.18 11.98
CA ALA A 154 -12.15 11.35 11.41
C ALA A 154 -11.25 12.10 10.41
N ALA A 155 -9.94 12.10 10.62
CA ALA A 155 -8.97 12.89 9.85
C ALA A 155 -8.13 12.08 8.85
N SER A 156 -8.34 10.76 8.77
CA SER A 156 -7.70 9.89 7.79
C SER A 156 -8.63 8.79 7.27
N GLY A 157 -8.19 8.05 6.26
CA GLY A 157 -8.84 6.81 5.87
C GLY A 157 -8.75 5.78 6.99
N LEU A 158 -9.74 4.88 7.04
CA LEU A 158 -9.85 3.89 8.12
C LEU A 158 -8.67 2.91 8.09
N GLY A 159 -8.49 2.18 6.98
CA GLY A 159 -7.56 1.05 6.95
C GLY A 159 -8.09 -0.11 7.81
N ASN A 160 -7.27 -0.62 8.73
CA ASN A 160 -7.62 -1.66 9.73
C ASN A 160 -8.36 -2.86 9.14
N LEU A 161 -7.83 -3.38 8.03
CA LEU A 161 -8.45 -4.48 7.29
C LEU A 161 -7.39 -5.48 6.83
N LEU A 162 -7.86 -6.69 6.53
CA LEU A 162 -7.10 -7.71 5.83
C LEU A 162 -7.67 -7.83 4.41
N PRO A 163 -6.94 -7.43 3.37
CA PRO A 163 -7.36 -7.68 1.99
C PRO A 163 -7.42 -9.19 1.74
N ASP A 164 -8.35 -9.61 0.88
CA ASP A 164 -8.40 -10.99 0.40
C ASP A 164 -7.31 -11.22 -0.66
N HIS A 165 -6.08 -11.33 -0.16
CA HIS A 165 -4.88 -11.57 -0.96
C HIS A 165 -4.96 -12.90 -1.72
N GLU A 166 -5.52 -13.93 -1.11
CA GLU A 166 -5.67 -15.25 -1.71
C GLU A 166 -6.59 -15.21 -2.94
N MET A 167 -7.69 -14.45 -2.88
CA MET A 167 -8.58 -14.24 -4.03
C MET A 167 -7.82 -13.63 -5.22
N VAL A 168 -7.00 -12.61 -5.00
CA VAL A 168 -6.21 -12.00 -6.09
C VAL A 168 -5.15 -12.97 -6.63
N LEU A 169 -4.46 -13.70 -5.74
CA LEU A 169 -3.46 -14.69 -6.13
C LEU A 169 -4.04 -15.80 -7.01
N THR A 170 -5.25 -16.27 -6.68
CA THR A 170 -5.89 -17.43 -7.31
C THR A 170 -6.73 -17.08 -8.54
N HIS A 171 -7.33 -15.89 -8.60
CA HIS A 171 -8.24 -15.49 -9.67
C HIS A 171 -7.73 -14.32 -10.52
N GLY A 172 -6.89 -13.44 -9.96
CA GLY A 172 -6.50 -12.17 -10.58
C GLY A 172 -7.62 -11.14 -10.60
N LEU A 173 -7.28 -9.88 -10.91
CA LEU A 173 -8.25 -8.79 -10.95
C LEU A 173 -9.18 -8.83 -12.18
N GLU A 174 -8.77 -9.47 -13.28
CA GLU A 174 -9.64 -9.70 -14.46
C GLU A 174 -10.91 -10.47 -14.09
N TYR A 175 -10.82 -11.38 -13.11
CA TYR A 175 -11.98 -12.11 -12.59
C TYR A 175 -13.01 -11.18 -11.94
N LEU A 176 -12.54 -10.24 -11.10
CA LEU A 176 -13.42 -9.26 -10.45
C LEU A 176 -14.06 -8.30 -11.46
N ILE A 177 -13.29 -7.87 -12.46
CA ILE A 177 -13.78 -7.02 -13.56
C ILE A 177 -14.92 -7.75 -14.29
N ALA A 178 -14.69 -8.99 -14.74
CA ALA A 178 -15.70 -9.77 -15.45
C ALA A 178 -16.97 -9.99 -14.60
N LYS A 179 -16.81 -10.28 -13.30
CA LYS A 179 -17.94 -10.44 -12.37
C LYS A 179 -18.74 -9.14 -12.21
N ALA A 180 -18.06 -8.00 -12.13
CA ALA A 180 -18.72 -6.70 -12.04
C ALA A 180 -19.46 -6.33 -13.33
N GLU A 181 -18.84 -6.55 -14.49
CA GLU A 181 -19.45 -6.32 -15.81
C GLU A 181 -20.68 -7.20 -16.05
N GLN A 182 -20.58 -8.50 -15.71
CA GLN A 182 -21.71 -9.41 -15.79
C GLN A 182 -22.85 -8.96 -14.85
N ARG A 183 -22.54 -8.51 -13.64
CA ARG A 183 -23.57 -8.00 -12.71
C ARG A 183 -24.24 -6.75 -13.26
N ILE A 184 -23.48 -5.82 -13.86
CA ILE A 184 -24.01 -4.61 -14.50
C ILE A 184 -25.03 -4.96 -15.58
N GLN A 185 -24.74 -5.93 -16.46
CA GLN A 185 -25.63 -6.35 -17.55
C GLN A 185 -26.97 -6.91 -17.04
N ASN A 186 -27.00 -7.43 -15.81
CA ASN A 186 -28.17 -8.05 -15.19
C ASN A 186 -28.88 -7.14 -14.17
N LEU A 187 -28.54 -5.85 -14.11
CA LEU A 187 -29.24 -4.90 -13.26
C LEU A 187 -30.51 -4.39 -13.93
N ASP A 188 -31.62 -4.40 -13.19
CA ASP A 188 -32.81 -3.63 -13.55
C ASP A 188 -32.70 -2.22 -12.95
N LEU A 189 -32.47 -1.22 -13.79
CA LEU A 189 -32.31 0.18 -13.35
C LEU A 189 -33.64 0.86 -13.01
N THR A 190 -34.78 0.20 -13.22
CA THR A 190 -36.09 0.72 -12.81
C THR A 190 -36.39 0.43 -11.33
N GLU A 191 -35.71 -0.55 -10.74
CA GLU A 191 -35.84 -0.92 -9.33
C GLU A 191 -35.14 0.10 -8.41
N PRO A 192 -35.80 0.62 -7.35
CA PRO A 192 -35.19 1.56 -6.42
C PRO A 192 -33.89 1.03 -5.80
N GLY A 193 -32.83 1.86 -5.84
CA GLY A 193 -31.53 1.56 -5.23
C GLY A 193 -30.53 0.82 -6.13
N THR A 194 -30.96 0.24 -7.26
CA THR A 194 -30.04 -0.45 -8.20
C THR A 194 -29.07 0.50 -8.88
N ILE A 195 -29.44 1.77 -9.03
CA ILE A 195 -28.56 2.80 -9.60
C ILE A 195 -27.25 2.98 -8.80
N ASN A 196 -27.32 2.86 -7.46
CA ASN A 196 -26.12 2.92 -6.61
C ASN A 196 -25.22 1.70 -6.85
N GLN A 197 -25.80 0.51 -7.03
CA GLN A 197 -25.05 -0.70 -7.39
C GLN A 197 -24.38 -0.53 -8.76
N TYR A 198 -25.10 0.02 -9.74
CA TYR A 198 -24.56 0.28 -11.07
C TYR A 198 -23.32 1.18 -11.01
N TRP A 199 -23.39 2.31 -10.30
CA TRP A 199 -22.24 3.21 -10.15
C TRP A 199 -21.08 2.59 -9.38
N PHE A 200 -21.37 1.82 -8.33
CA PHE A 200 -20.35 1.10 -7.57
C PHE A 200 -19.63 0.07 -8.43
N LEU A 201 -20.35 -0.75 -9.20
CA LEU A 201 -19.73 -1.77 -10.05
C LEU A 201 -18.91 -1.15 -11.18
N GLN A 202 -19.35 -0.02 -11.75
CA GLN A 202 -18.52 0.75 -12.69
C GLN A 202 -17.23 1.23 -12.04
N ALA A 203 -17.30 1.74 -10.81
CA ALA A 203 -16.13 2.16 -10.06
C ALA A 203 -15.19 0.98 -9.76
N VAL A 204 -15.71 -0.21 -9.45
CA VAL A 204 -14.92 -1.45 -9.29
C VAL A 204 -14.16 -1.78 -10.58
N VAL A 205 -14.82 -1.74 -11.74
CA VAL A 205 -14.17 -1.97 -13.04
C VAL A 205 -13.05 -0.95 -13.28
N THR A 206 -13.31 0.34 -13.07
CA THR A 206 -12.31 1.40 -13.24
C THR A 206 -11.12 1.22 -12.30
N ALA A 207 -11.35 0.98 -11.01
CA ALA A 207 -10.29 0.85 -10.02
C ALA A 207 -9.40 -0.38 -10.29
N ASN A 208 -9.97 -1.53 -10.64
CA ASN A 208 -9.17 -2.72 -10.96
C ASN A 208 -8.35 -2.54 -12.26
N ASN A 209 -8.91 -1.88 -13.27
CA ASN A 209 -8.15 -1.53 -14.47
C ASN A 209 -7.00 -0.56 -14.18
N ALA A 210 -7.16 0.37 -13.23
CA ALA A 210 -6.07 1.24 -12.80
C ALA A 210 -4.87 0.46 -12.26
N VAL A 211 -5.14 -0.59 -11.47
CA VAL A 211 -4.12 -1.46 -10.90
C VAL A 211 -3.38 -2.26 -11.97
N ILE A 212 -4.12 -2.83 -12.93
CA ILE A 212 -3.53 -3.55 -14.06
C ILE A 212 -2.66 -2.63 -14.91
N ASN A 213 -3.13 -1.40 -15.15
CA ASN A 213 -2.35 -0.38 -15.86
C ASN A 213 -1.08 0.00 -15.08
N PHE A 214 -1.16 0.19 -13.76
CA PHE A 214 -0.01 0.48 -12.92
C PHE A 214 1.07 -0.61 -13.02
N ALA A 215 0.70 -1.88 -12.94
CA ALA A 215 1.63 -2.99 -13.13
C ALA A 215 2.25 -2.99 -14.55
N SER A 216 1.44 -2.68 -15.57
CA SER A 216 1.92 -2.57 -16.96
C SER A 216 2.94 -1.45 -17.14
N ARG A 217 2.77 -0.30 -16.46
CA ARG A 217 3.76 0.80 -16.47
C ARG A 217 5.10 0.36 -15.89
N PHE A 218 5.11 -0.48 -14.85
CA PHE A 218 6.35 -1.07 -14.33
C PHE A 218 7.00 -2.04 -15.30
N ALA A 219 6.20 -2.84 -16.02
CA ALA A 219 6.72 -3.71 -17.06
C ALA A 219 7.41 -2.92 -18.19
N ASP A 220 6.78 -1.83 -18.67
CA ASP A 220 7.37 -0.93 -19.67
C ASP A 220 8.70 -0.34 -19.19
N LEU A 221 8.75 0.12 -17.92
CA LEU A 221 9.95 0.70 -17.33
C LEU A 221 11.06 -0.35 -17.17
N LEU A 222 10.74 -1.57 -16.72
CA LEU A 222 11.68 -2.67 -16.58
C LEU A 222 12.28 -3.07 -17.92
N GLU A 223 11.48 -3.17 -18.97
CA GLU A 223 11.95 -3.44 -20.34
C GLU A 223 12.91 -2.35 -20.81
N THR A 224 12.54 -1.08 -20.61
CA THR A 224 13.36 0.08 -20.97
C THR A 224 14.72 0.09 -20.24
N GLU A 225 14.74 -0.24 -18.94
CA GLU A 225 15.98 -0.28 -18.16
C GLU A 225 16.82 -1.54 -18.49
N ALA A 226 16.18 -2.66 -18.82
CA ALA A 226 16.86 -3.88 -19.25
C ALA A 226 17.60 -3.70 -20.58
N GLU A 227 17.09 -2.88 -21.50
CA GLU A 227 17.77 -2.54 -22.76
C GLU A 227 19.07 -1.76 -22.53
N LYS A 228 19.11 -0.91 -21.49
CA LYS A 228 20.27 -0.09 -21.12
C LYS A 228 21.26 -0.84 -20.22
N CYS A 229 20.87 -1.98 -19.66
CA CYS A 229 21.66 -2.74 -18.71
C CYS A 229 22.72 -3.61 -19.42
N GLY A 230 24.00 -3.35 -19.11
CA GLY A 230 25.13 -4.14 -19.63
C GLY A 230 25.39 -5.44 -18.87
N ASP A 231 24.89 -5.56 -17.63
CA ASP A 231 25.01 -6.78 -16.82
C ASP A 231 23.95 -7.80 -17.25
N THR A 232 24.38 -8.98 -17.69
CA THR A 232 23.50 -10.01 -18.25
C THR A 232 22.58 -10.64 -17.21
N VAL A 233 23.03 -10.75 -15.95
CA VAL A 233 22.23 -11.31 -14.85
C VAL A 233 21.15 -10.31 -14.48
N ARG A 234 21.52 -9.05 -14.23
CA ARG A 234 20.55 -8.01 -13.88
C ARG A 234 19.54 -7.76 -15.00
N LYS A 235 19.99 -7.81 -16.25
CA LYS A 235 19.08 -7.75 -17.41
C LYS A 235 18.07 -8.89 -17.41
N GLY A 236 18.51 -10.13 -17.13
CA GLY A 236 17.62 -11.29 -17.02
C GLY A 236 16.57 -11.14 -15.91
N GLU A 237 16.98 -10.60 -14.75
CA GLU A 237 16.05 -10.28 -13.65
C GLU A 237 15.00 -9.26 -14.08
N MET A 238 15.42 -8.14 -14.69
CA MET A 238 14.49 -7.10 -15.14
C MET A 238 13.48 -7.61 -16.17
N LEU A 239 13.92 -8.44 -17.14
CA LEU A 239 13.03 -9.05 -18.11
C LEU A 239 12.05 -10.05 -17.46
N THR A 240 12.49 -10.80 -16.46
CA THR A 240 11.63 -11.70 -15.68
C THR A 240 10.58 -10.90 -14.90
N MET A 241 11.00 -9.82 -14.23
CA MET A 241 10.09 -8.93 -13.50
C MET A 241 9.10 -8.25 -14.44
N ALA A 242 9.52 -7.86 -15.65
CA ALA A 242 8.64 -7.27 -16.65
C ALA A 242 7.56 -8.28 -17.07
N ALA A 243 7.97 -9.50 -17.42
CA ALA A 243 7.05 -10.58 -17.76
C ALA A 243 6.06 -10.90 -16.62
N ASN A 244 6.54 -10.88 -15.37
CA ASN A 244 5.68 -11.01 -14.19
C ASN A 244 4.66 -9.86 -14.15
N CYS A 245 5.08 -8.59 -14.22
CA CYS A 245 4.21 -7.42 -14.16
C CYS A 245 3.20 -7.32 -15.32
N ARG A 246 3.51 -7.90 -16.49
CA ARG A 246 2.52 -8.04 -17.59
C ARG A 246 1.39 -9.01 -17.26
N ARG A 247 1.63 -9.96 -16.36
CA ARG A 247 0.67 -10.98 -15.97
C ARG A 247 -0.10 -10.60 -14.71
N ILE A 248 0.61 -10.20 -13.66
CA ILE A 248 0.04 -9.98 -12.32
C ILE A 248 -0.06 -8.48 -12.00
N PRO A 249 -1.09 -8.03 -11.27
CA PRO A 249 -2.13 -8.82 -10.62
C PRO A 249 -3.37 -9.08 -11.50
N ALA A 250 -3.30 -8.83 -12.82
CA ALA A 250 -4.42 -9.03 -13.73
C ALA A 250 -4.93 -10.49 -13.72
N LYS A 251 -3.99 -11.43 -13.76
CA LYS A 251 -4.22 -12.88 -13.83
C LYS A 251 -3.67 -13.59 -12.58
N PRO A 252 -4.06 -14.86 -12.34
CA PRO A 252 -3.53 -15.65 -11.24
C PRO A 252 -2.00 -15.75 -11.28
N ALA A 253 -1.36 -15.72 -10.11
CA ALA A 253 0.08 -15.98 -10.00
C ALA A 253 0.40 -17.45 -10.35
N GLU A 254 1.56 -17.71 -10.94
CA GLU A 254 2.02 -19.06 -11.32
C GLU A 254 3.36 -19.45 -10.69
N SER A 255 4.04 -18.50 -10.04
CA SER A 255 5.32 -18.69 -9.35
C SER A 255 5.35 -17.93 -8.03
N PHE A 256 6.28 -18.27 -7.16
CA PHE A 256 6.49 -17.59 -5.88
C PHE A 256 6.85 -16.12 -6.06
N TRP A 257 7.68 -15.78 -7.05
CA TRP A 257 8.03 -14.39 -7.35
C TRP A 257 6.80 -13.59 -7.80
N GLN A 258 5.98 -14.16 -8.69
CA GLN A 258 4.71 -13.53 -9.08
C GLN A 258 3.77 -13.35 -7.89
N ALA A 259 3.70 -14.33 -6.99
CA ALA A 259 2.86 -14.27 -5.81
C ALA A 259 3.31 -13.14 -4.88
N VAL A 260 4.59 -13.06 -4.52
CA VAL A 260 5.13 -11.98 -3.66
C VAL A 260 4.91 -10.60 -4.29
N GLN A 261 5.17 -10.44 -5.59
CA GLN A 261 4.93 -9.19 -6.31
C GLN A 261 3.43 -8.83 -6.36
N THR A 262 2.54 -9.81 -6.45
CA THR A 262 1.07 -9.60 -6.43
C THR A 262 0.64 -9.02 -5.09
N ILE A 263 1.09 -9.64 -4.00
CA ILE A 263 0.81 -9.16 -2.63
C ILE A 263 1.33 -7.75 -2.45
N TRP A 264 2.57 -7.48 -2.88
CA TRP A 264 3.13 -6.15 -2.80
C TRP A 264 2.32 -5.12 -3.59
N PHE A 265 1.92 -5.40 -4.83
CA PHE A 265 1.09 -4.47 -5.60
C PHE A 265 -0.22 -4.15 -4.89
N ILE A 266 -0.94 -5.18 -4.41
CA ILE A 266 -2.21 -4.96 -3.68
C ILE A 266 -1.98 -4.14 -2.41
N GLN A 267 -0.97 -4.49 -1.62
CA GLN A 267 -0.62 -3.77 -0.39
C GLN A 267 -0.30 -2.30 -0.69
N LEU A 268 0.63 -2.05 -1.62
CA LEU A 268 1.05 -0.72 -2.04
C LEU A 268 -0.13 0.13 -2.52
N ILE A 269 -0.97 -0.44 -3.37
CA ILE A 269 -2.06 0.29 -4.01
C ILE A 269 -3.13 0.73 -3.01
N LEU A 270 -3.46 -0.10 -2.02
CA LEU A 270 -4.38 0.30 -0.97
C LEU A 270 -3.84 1.52 -0.19
N HIS A 271 -2.52 1.58 0.03
CA HIS A 271 -1.83 2.74 0.62
C HIS A 271 -1.65 3.95 -0.33
N ILE A 272 -2.03 3.82 -1.61
CA ILE A 272 -2.11 4.94 -2.57
C ILE A 272 -3.56 5.43 -2.69
N GLU A 273 -4.54 4.52 -2.65
CA GLU A 273 -5.96 4.84 -2.67
C GLU A 273 -6.37 5.62 -1.42
N THR A 274 -5.89 5.18 -0.26
CA THR A 274 -6.21 5.75 1.05
C THR A 274 -4.96 5.92 1.91
N ASN A 275 -4.98 6.88 2.85
CA ASN A 275 -3.96 6.99 3.91
C ASN A 275 -4.34 6.22 5.17
N GLY A 276 -5.27 5.27 5.05
CA GLY A 276 -5.51 4.27 6.09
C GLY A 276 -4.24 3.51 6.41
N HIS A 277 -4.10 3.07 7.65
CA HIS A 277 -2.99 2.24 8.08
C HIS A 277 -3.53 0.96 8.71
N ALA A 278 -2.67 0.09 9.23
CA ALA A 278 -3.05 -1.25 9.67
C ALA A 278 -3.73 -2.10 8.58
N ILE A 279 -3.46 -1.80 7.31
CA ILE A 279 -3.77 -2.70 6.19
C ILE A 279 -2.78 -3.86 6.33
N SER A 280 -3.27 -5.01 6.78
CA SER A 280 -2.44 -6.10 7.27
C SER A 280 -2.41 -7.26 6.27
N LEU A 281 -1.26 -7.93 6.22
CA LEU A 281 -0.98 -9.01 5.28
C LEU A 281 -1.62 -10.34 5.71
N GLY A 282 -1.99 -10.48 6.98
CA GLY A 282 -2.59 -11.70 7.49
C GLY A 282 -1.62 -12.88 7.47
N ARG A 283 -2.13 -14.09 7.21
CA ARG A 283 -1.38 -15.36 7.25
C ARG A 283 -0.48 -15.53 6.02
N PHE A 284 0.54 -14.68 5.92
CA PHE A 284 1.44 -14.56 4.76
C PHE A 284 2.13 -15.87 4.42
N ASP A 285 2.53 -16.62 5.42
CA ASP A 285 3.15 -17.94 5.27
C ASP A 285 2.18 -19.02 4.77
N GLN A 286 0.86 -18.82 4.80
CA GLN A 286 -0.11 -19.83 4.37
C GLN A 286 -0.54 -19.64 2.91
N TYR A 287 -1.01 -18.45 2.53
CA TYR A 287 -1.50 -18.24 1.16
C TYR A 287 -0.38 -18.17 0.12
N LEU A 288 0.87 -17.94 0.53
CA LEU A 288 2.04 -18.00 -0.36
C LEU A 288 2.71 -19.37 -0.43
N TYR A 289 2.47 -20.24 0.56
CA TYR A 289 3.14 -21.55 0.64
C TYR A 289 2.94 -22.44 -0.59
N PRO A 290 1.74 -22.53 -1.20
CA PRO A 290 1.56 -23.32 -2.42
C PRO A 290 2.49 -22.90 -3.56
N TYR A 291 2.74 -21.59 -3.70
CA TYR A 291 3.62 -21.05 -4.74
C TYR A 291 5.10 -21.31 -4.42
N TYR A 292 5.49 -21.09 -3.17
CA TYR A 292 6.83 -21.41 -2.68
C TYR A 292 7.16 -22.90 -2.88
N LYS A 293 6.30 -23.79 -2.38
CA LYS A 293 6.51 -25.24 -2.42
C LYS A 293 6.58 -25.76 -3.86
N ASN A 294 5.69 -25.27 -4.73
CA ASN A 294 5.68 -25.62 -6.16
C ASN A 294 7.01 -25.27 -6.85
N ASP A 295 7.55 -24.09 -6.58
CA ASP A 295 8.79 -23.63 -7.23
C ASP A 295 10.02 -24.34 -6.68
N ILE A 296 10.07 -24.62 -5.38
CA ILE A 296 11.11 -25.44 -4.75
C ILE A 296 11.10 -26.87 -5.32
N ASP A 297 9.93 -27.52 -5.39
CA ASP A 297 9.80 -28.90 -5.87
C ASP A 297 10.18 -29.05 -7.34
N LYS A 298 9.94 -28.00 -8.15
CA LYS A 298 10.32 -27.95 -9.56
C LYS A 298 11.76 -27.50 -9.80
N GLY A 299 12.48 -27.09 -8.74
CA GLY A 299 13.82 -26.53 -8.85
C GLY A 299 13.87 -25.20 -9.63
N ILE A 300 12.78 -24.43 -9.61
CA ILE A 300 12.70 -23.11 -10.26
C ILE A 300 13.47 -22.08 -9.45
N ILE A 301 13.36 -22.16 -8.12
CA ILE A 301 14.10 -21.32 -7.17
C ILE A 301 14.74 -22.19 -6.08
N THR A 302 15.75 -21.65 -5.41
CA THR A 302 16.31 -22.20 -4.17
C THR A 302 15.69 -21.52 -2.94
N ASN A 303 15.95 -22.07 -1.75
CA ASN A 303 15.54 -21.44 -0.48
C ASN A 303 16.16 -20.05 -0.30
N GLU A 304 17.41 -19.86 -0.73
CA GLU A 304 18.12 -18.58 -0.63
C GLU A 304 17.49 -17.53 -1.55
N GLN A 305 17.04 -17.94 -2.74
CA GLN A 305 16.32 -17.04 -3.65
C GLN A 305 14.92 -16.71 -3.13
N ALA A 306 14.24 -17.67 -2.49
CA ALA A 306 12.95 -17.43 -1.83
C ALA A 306 13.10 -16.46 -0.65
N LEU A 307 14.12 -16.66 0.21
CA LEU A 307 14.46 -15.75 1.30
C LEU A 307 14.69 -14.33 0.79
N GLU A 308 15.47 -14.19 -0.27
CA GLU A 308 15.79 -12.89 -0.87
C GLU A 308 14.55 -12.14 -1.38
N LEU A 309 13.56 -12.86 -1.91
CA LEU A 309 12.28 -12.26 -2.31
C LEU A 309 11.46 -11.77 -1.10
N VAL A 310 11.47 -12.53 0.00
CA VAL A 310 10.83 -12.11 1.27
C VAL A 310 11.55 -10.91 1.87
N GLU A 311 12.89 -10.91 1.92
CA GLU A 311 13.69 -9.76 2.36
C GLU A 311 13.43 -8.52 1.48
N SER A 312 13.32 -8.70 0.16
CA SER A 312 12.96 -7.64 -0.78
C SER A 312 11.58 -7.07 -0.47
N PHE A 313 10.59 -7.92 -0.20
CA PHE A 313 9.25 -7.48 0.23
C PHE A 313 9.32 -6.66 1.53
N PHE A 314 10.13 -7.08 2.50
CA PHE A 314 10.30 -6.36 3.77
C PHE A 314 10.89 -4.96 3.54
N ILE A 315 11.88 -4.85 2.64
CA ILE A 315 12.42 -3.55 2.23
C ILE A 315 11.30 -2.67 1.66
N LYS A 316 10.48 -3.19 0.74
CA LYS A 316 9.36 -2.45 0.14
C LYS A 316 8.32 -2.00 1.17
N ALA A 317 7.94 -2.84 2.13
CA ALA A 317 7.05 -2.45 3.23
C ALA A 317 7.63 -1.29 4.07
N ASN A 318 8.94 -1.20 4.22
CA ASN A 318 9.59 -0.07 4.91
C ASN A 318 9.72 1.18 4.05
N GLU A 319 9.51 1.11 2.74
CA GLU A 319 9.40 2.27 1.87
C GLU A 319 8.04 2.96 1.97
N LEU A 320 7.00 2.26 2.41
CA LEU A 320 5.69 2.88 2.64
C LEU A 320 5.79 3.87 3.79
N ASN A 321 5.17 5.04 3.61
CA ASN A 321 5.14 6.08 4.62
C ASN A 321 3.78 6.81 4.64
N LYS A 322 3.49 7.46 5.77
CA LYS A 322 2.26 8.22 5.97
C LYS A 322 2.59 9.54 6.66
N LEU A 323 2.13 10.64 6.06
CA LEU A 323 2.13 11.94 6.71
C LEU A 323 0.96 11.98 7.71
N ARG A 324 1.27 12.30 8.97
CA ARG A 324 0.31 12.47 10.07
C ARG A 324 0.44 13.86 10.66
N SER A 325 -0.59 14.35 11.34
CA SER A 325 -0.48 15.54 12.19
C SER A 325 0.55 15.31 13.31
N TRP A 326 1.09 16.38 13.89
CA TRP A 326 1.98 16.24 15.05
C TRP A 326 1.34 15.48 16.23
N PRO A 327 0.10 15.79 16.69
CA PRO A 327 -0.55 15.03 17.76
C PRO A 327 -0.58 13.52 17.47
N ASP A 328 -0.98 13.12 16.26
CA ASP A 328 -1.00 11.71 15.87
C ASP A 328 0.41 11.10 15.81
N SER A 329 1.41 11.87 15.37
CA SER A 329 2.80 11.40 15.26
C SER A 329 3.42 11.15 16.64
N GLU A 330 3.04 11.95 17.65
CA GLU A 330 3.48 11.75 19.04
C GLU A 330 2.93 10.45 19.64
N TYR A 331 1.69 10.08 19.29
CA TYR A 331 1.09 8.80 19.69
C TYR A 331 1.64 7.60 18.90
N PHE A 332 1.99 7.79 17.62
CA PHE A 332 2.45 6.73 16.73
C PHE A 332 3.83 7.02 16.10
N PRO A 333 4.89 7.20 16.91
CA PRO A 333 6.19 7.59 16.39
C PRO A 333 6.86 6.46 15.60
N GLY A 334 7.80 6.81 14.73
CA GLY A 334 8.67 5.88 14.01
C GLY A 334 8.19 5.52 12.60
N TYR A 335 7.45 6.40 11.93
CA TYR A 335 6.87 6.17 10.59
C TYR A 335 6.03 4.90 10.54
N HIS A 336 5.34 4.62 11.65
CA HIS A 336 4.62 3.38 11.86
C HIS A 336 3.45 3.26 10.88
N LEU A 337 3.17 2.07 10.38
CA LEU A 337 1.97 1.79 9.56
C LEU A 337 1.13 0.63 10.10
N ALA A 338 1.55 -0.01 11.20
CA ALA A 338 0.85 -1.14 11.82
C ALA A 338 0.54 -2.30 10.85
N GLU A 339 1.34 -2.49 9.80
CA GLU A 339 1.14 -3.57 8.81
C GLU A 339 1.51 -4.90 9.44
N ASN A 340 0.52 -5.66 9.90
CA ASN A 340 0.76 -6.94 10.56
C ASN A 340 0.92 -8.07 9.55
N LEU A 341 1.95 -8.90 9.75
CA LEU A 341 2.20 -10.14 9.03
C LEU A 341 2.14 -11.28 10.04
N ALA A 342 1.13 -12.12 9.93
CA ALA A 342 0.96 -13.27 10.81
C ALA A 342 1.60 -14.53 10.21
N ILE A 343 2.18 -15.36 11.07
CA ILE A 343 2.74 -16.67 10.73
C ILE A 343 2.34 -17.74 11.76
N GLY A 344 2.46 -19.02 11.38
CA GLY A 344 2.18 -20.17 12.22
C GLY A 344 0.70 -20.31 12.59
N GLY A 345 0.43 -20.85 13.78
CA GLY A 345 -0.91 -21.14 14.29
C GLY A 345 -1.41 -22.51 13.87
N GLN A 346 -2.72 -22.63 13.63
CA GLN A 346 -3.37 -23.90 13.28
C GLN A 346 -4.01 -23.85 11.90
N LEU A 347 -4.09 -25.00 11.23
CA LEU A 347 -4.92 -25.21 10.06
C LEU A 347 -6.40 -25.38 10.46
N ALA A 348 -7.30 -25.41 9.48
CA ALA A 348 -8.75 -25.51 9.73
C ALA A 348 -9.16 -26.83 10.41
N ASP A 349 -8.35 -27.89 10.26
CA ASP A 349 -8.54 -29.18 10.92
C ASP A 349 -7.91 -29.25 12.32
N GLY A 350 -7.25 -28.18 12.77
CA GLY A 350 -6.62 -28.06 14.07
C GLY A 350 -5.15 -28.50 14.12
N SER A 351 -4.56 -28.98 13.03
CA SER A 351 -3.14 -29.32 12.99
C SER A 351 -2.24 -28.09 13.00
N ASP A 352 -0.94 -28.27 13.26
CA ASP A 352 0.05 -27.21 13.17
C ASP A 352 0.11 -26.62 11.75
N ALA A 353 0.25 -25.30 11.65
CA ALA A 353 0.37 -24.57 10.39
C ALA A 353 1.81 -24.07 10.12
N VAL A 354 2.76 -24.31 11.03
CA VAL A 354 4.18 -24.03 10.77
C VAL A 354 4.65 -24.81 9.54
N ASN A 355 5.28 -24.10 8.61
CA ASN A 355 5.85 -24.66 7.38
C ASN A 355 7.19 -24.00 7.04
N GLU A 356 7.85 -24.43 5.96
CA GLU A 356 9.17 -23.91 5.57
C GLU A 356 9.17 -22.39 5.29
N LEU A 357 8.06 -21.85 4.78
CA LEU A 357 7.91 -20.41 4.57
C LEU A 357 7.75 -19.65 5.90
N THR A 358 7.16 -20.26 6.94
CA THR A 358 7.16 -19.72 8.31
C THR A 358 8.58 -19.45 8.79
N HIS A 359 9.49 -20.42 8.60
CA HIS A 359 10.91 -20.28 8.99
C HIS A 359 11.63 -19.22 8.16
N LEU A 360 11.38 -19.15 6.85
CA LEU A 360 11.96 -18.12 5.98
C LEU A 360 11.53 -16.69 6.40
N VAL A 361 10.28 -16.52 6.83
CA VAL A 361 9.81 -15.22 7.34
C VAL A 361 10.52 -14.84 8.65
N LEU A 362 10.75 -15.80 9.55
CA LEU A 362 11.51 -15.58 10.78
C LEU A 362 12.97 -15.22 10.49
N GLU A 363 13.61 -15.92 9.55
CA GLU A 363 14.97 -15.62 9.10
C GLU A 363 15.05 -14.21 8.50
N ALA A 364 14.13 -13.85 7.58
CA ALA A 364 14.05 -12.51 7.02
C ALA A 364 13.83 -11.43 8.09
N THR A 365 13.06 -11.71 9.14
CA THR A 365 12.86 -10.79 10.27
C THR A 365 14.16 -10.58 11.05
N GLY A 366 14.87 -11.67 11.35
CA GLY A 366 16.16 -11.65 12.05
C GLY A 366 17.26 -10.92 11.26
N ASP A 367 17.27 -11.11 9.94
CA ASP A 367 18.20 -10.45 9.03
C ASP A 367 17.86 -8.96 8.87
N MET A 368 16.61 -8.64 8.55
CA MET A 368 16.22 -7.27 8.19
C MET A 368 16.29 -6.32 9.39
N LYS A 369 15.82 -6.73 10.58
CA LYS A 369 15.73 -5.85 11.76
C LYS A 369 15.11 -4.49 11.40
N LEU A 370 14.10 -4.52 10.55
CA LEU A 370 13.31 -3.37 10.13
C LEU A 370 12.00 -3.34 10.93
N THR A 371 11.30 -2.20 10.93
CA THR A 371 10.07 -2.04 11.73
C THR A 371 8.82 -2.58 11.03
N LYS A 372 8.86 -2.74 9.71
CA LYS A 372 7.76 -3.26 8.89
C LYS A 372 8.21 -4.49 8.07
N PRO A 373 7.30 -5.41 7.72
CA PRO A 373 6.01 -5.60 8.40
C PRO A 373 6.22 -6.00 9.88
N SER A 374 5.20 -5.79 10.71
CA SER A 374 5.18 -6.26 12.09
C SER A 374 4.84 -7.76 12.09
N VAL A 375 5.87 -8.60 12.24
CA VAL A 375 5.71 -10.06 12.23
C VAL A 375 5.13 -10.53 13.56
N SER A 376 4.06 -11.32 13.50
CA SER A 376 3.36 -11.89 14.65
C SER A 376 3.23 -13.40 14.51
N LEU A 377 3.71 -14.12 15.52
CA LEU A 377 3.51 -15.56 15.62
C LEU A 377 2.17 -15.86 16.29
N LYS A 378 1.36 -16.70 15.64
CA LYS A 378 0.18 -17.31 16.26
C LYS A 378 0.60 -18.56 17.03
N TRP A 379 0.74 -18.45 18.35
CA TRP A 379 1.02 -19.58 19.23
C TRP A 379 -0.26 -20.36 19.59
N TYR A 380 -0.15 -21.67 19.72
CA TYR A 380 -1.17 -22.53 20.34
C TYR A 380 -0.51 -23.68 21.08
N GLU A 381 -1.28 -24.45 21.87
CA GLU A 381 -0.75 -25.53 22.74
C GLU A 381 0.09 -26.58 22.00
N GLY A 382 -0.18 -26.82 20.70
CA GLY A 382 0.57 -27.78 19.88
C GLY A 382 1.76 -27.19 19.12
N THR A 383 2.06 -25.89 19.26
CA THR A 383 3.29 -25.31 18.68
C THR A 383 4.51 -25.95 19.35
N SER A 384 5.43 -26.50 18.54
CA SER A 384 6.56 -27.27 19.08
C SER A 384 7.54 -26.40 19.89
N ASP A 385 8.09 -26.98 20.96
CA ASP A 385 9.13 -26.34 21.79
C ASP A 385 10.43 -26.08 21.01
N GLU A 386 10.69 -26.81 19.92
CA GLU A 386 11.85 -26.57 19.05
C GLU A 386 11.67 -25.32 18.18
N PHE A 387 10.43 -25.03 17.79
CA PHE A 387 10.11 -23.85 16.98
C PHE A 387 10.08 -22.56 17.82
N MET A 388 9.67 -22.67 19.08
CA MET A 388 9.63 -21.57 20.06
C MET A 388 11.02 -21.22 20.60
#